data_AF-A0A1S3IB06-F1
#
_entry.id   AF-A0A1S3IB06-F1
#
_cell.length_a   1.000
_cell.length_b   1.000
_cell.length_c   1.000
_cell.angle_alpha   90.00
_cell.angle_beta   90.00
_cell.angle_gamma   90.00
#
_symmetry.space_group_name_H-M   'P 1'
#
loop_
_entity.id
_entity.type
_entity.pdbx_description
1 polymer ?
#
loop_
_entity_poly.entity_id
_entity_poly.type
_entity_poly.pdbx_seq_one_letter_code
_entity_poly.pdbx_strand_id
1 'polypeptide(L)'
;MQETSFDDLGDTVLYSPTELSTLVLRKRLLPYGLYKFRLNVSMDGEIGIENVTTIMVRIVKSDLVAKIAGGSFVRRKWGINITIDAIDGTYDPDVGESDKSNFTFRWFCRRLCETWPEYNDNFSMILAPFTSNCTYDTLNGADEGGCFKYDGVESAGELNATTGVEIFDTTNWYELDVVEMMVVVTKDDRMQVMRQAINVTLGDPPEIELSCVSNCKAKVNPLYPFTVKSKILKAGLAQYSYIWDIVKASPGVDPYTVPPWDPNVWQRYAKGTGRETADIFLDTGIFTAADVGMRLFMRCRAWRTGRADNYGNGSFP
;
A
#
# COMPACT_ATOMS: atom_id res chain seq x y z
N MET A 1 -16.69 30.85 -9.23
CA MET A 1 -16.01 30.36 -10.45
C MET A 1 -16.81 29.15 -10.89
N GLN A 2 -17.61 29.31 -11.95
CA GLN A 2 -18.54 28.28 -12.38
C GLN A 2 -17.78 27.39 -13.38
N GLU A 3 -17.40 26.19 -12.94
CA GLU A 3 -16.76 25.20 -13.80
C GLU A 3 -17.78 24.75 -14.86
N THR A 4 -17.58 25.19 -16.10
CA THR A 4 -18.35 24.68 -17.23
C THR A 4 -17.88 23.26 -17.53
N SER A 5 -18.66 22.27 -17.11
CA SER A 5 -18.47 20.90 -17.56
C SER A 5 -19.17 20.72 -18.90
N PHE A 6 -18.41 20.42 -19.95
CA PHE A 6 -18.95 20.11 -21.27
C PHE A 6 -18.89 18.60 -21.48
N ASP A 7 -20.04 17.96 -21.74
CA ASP A 7 -20.14 16.57 -22.18
C ASP A 7 -20.66 16.54 -23.62
N ASP A 8 -19.83 16.12 -24.58
CA ASP A 8 -20.16 15.14 -25.64
C ASP A 8 -18.91 14.90 -26.53
N LEU A 9 -18.48 13.64 -26.64
CA LEU A 9 -17.33 13.18 -27.44
C LEU A 9 -17.79 12.62 -28.80
N GLY A 10 -18.48 13.45 -29.57
CA GLY A 10 -18.53 13.38 -31.03
C GLY A 10 -17.57 14.40 -31.66
N ASP A 11 -17.68 14.67 -32.97
CA ASP A 11 -17.04 15.80 -33.67
C ASP A 11 -17.62 17.16 -33.16
N THR A 12 -17.60 17.38 -31.86
CA THR A 12 -18.22 18.53 -31.21
C THR A 12 -17.23 19.70 -31.27
N VAL A 13 -17.54 20.69 -32.10
CA VAL A 13 -16.82 21.97 -32.12
C VAL A 13 -17.29 22.78 -30.91
N LEU A 14 -16.41 22.95 -29.92
CA LEU A 14 -16.68 23.75 -28.72
C LEU A 14 -16.32 25.21 -28.99
N TYR A 15 -17.33 26.08 -29.06
CA TYR A 15 -17.16 27.54 -29.11
C TYR A 15 -17.29 28.12 -27.71
N SER A 16 -16.31 28.93 -27.28
CA SER A 16 -16.37 29.69 -26.03
C SER A 16 -15.98 31.14 -26.27
N PRO A 17 -16.79 32.11 -25.80
CA PRO A 17 -16.51 33.54 -25.93
C PRO A 17 -15.47 34.07 -24.92
N THR A 18 -14.94 33.22 -24.04
CA THR A 18 -13.90 33.57 -23.05
C THR A 18 -12.67 32.69 -23.20
N GLU A 19 -11.48 33.23 -22.92
CA GLU A 19 -10.17 32.55 -22.99
C GLU A 19 -10.20 31.12 -22.39
N LEU A 20 -10.45 30.12 -23.22
CA LEU A 20 -10.25 28.72 -22.85
C LEU A 20 -8.84 28.33 -23.27
N SER A 21 -7.87 28.58 -22.40
CA SER A 21 -6.51 28.03 -22.55
C SER A 21 -6.42 26.55 -22.19
N THR A 22 -7.49 25.98 -21.61
CA THR A 22 -7.43 24.69 -20.91
C THR A 22 -8.63 23.82 -21.26
N LEU A 23 -8.36 22.61 -21.76
CA LEU A 23 -9.33 21.51 -21.88
C LEU A 23 -9.19 20.59 -20.67
N VAL A 24 -10.26 20.47 -19.88
CA VAL A 24 -10.31 19.53 -18.74
C VAL A 24 -11.22 18.36 -19.10
N LEU A 25 -10.64 17.16 -19.13
CA LEU A 25 -11.39 15.94 -19.38
C LEU A 25 -11.75 15.27 -18.06
N ARG A 26 -12.97 14.76 -17.96
CA ARG A 26 -13.40 13.96 -16.81
C ARG A 26 -12.64 12.63 -16.78
N LYS A 27 -12.42 12.08 -15.57
CA LYS A 27 -11.83 10.75 -15.40
C LYS A 27 -12.68 9.70 -16.12
N ARG A 28 -12.01 8.72 -16.75
CA ARG A 28 -12.64 7.58 -17.46
C ARG A 28 -13.55 7.96 -18.63
N LEU A 29 -13.42 9.20 -19.11
CA LEU A 29 -14.19 9.69 -20.25
C LEU A 29 -13.75 9.03 -21.57
N LEU A 30 -12.44 8.81 -21.74
CA LEU A 30 -11.86 8.23 -22.94
C LEU A 30 -11.61 6.73 -22.73
N PRO A 31 -12.13 5.86 -23.61
CA PRO A 31 -11.70 4.47 -23.70
C PRO A 31 -10.20 4.33 -23.96
N TYR A 32 -9.66 3.12 -23.78
CA TYR A 32 -8.28 2.84 -24.18
C TYR A 32 -8.13 2.92 -25.70
N GLY A 33 -7.06 3.57 -26.15
CA GLY A 33 -6.87 3.80 -27.58
C GLY A 33 -5.91 4.93 -27.88
N LEU A 34 -5.75 5.22 -29.17
CA LEU A 34 -4.97 6.35 -29.66
C LEU A 34 -5.91 7.45 -30.13
N TYR A 35 -5.80 8.62 -29.53
CA TYR A 35 -6.63 9.78 -29.80
C TYR A 35 -5.82 10.88 -30.46
N LYS A 36 -6.44 11.55 -31.42
CA LYS A 36 -5.90 12.76 -32.05
C LYS A 36 -6.68 13.96 -31.55
N PHE A 37 -6.07 14.76 -30.69
CA PHE A 37 -6.63 16.06 -30.30
C PHE A 37 -6.21 17.09 -31.33
N ARG A 38 -7.18 17.84 -31.85
CA ARG A 38 -6.95 18.93 -32.80
C ARG A 38 -7.51 20.21 -32.20
N LEU A 39 -6.65 21.19 -31.99
CA LEU A 39 -7.05 22.54 -31.61
C LEU A 39 -6.98 23.41 -32.86
N ASN A 40 -8.11 24.01 -33.24
CA ASN A 40 -8.18 25.05 -34.25
C ASN A 40 -8.44 26.39 -33.56
N VAL A 41 -7.65 27.40 -33.88
CA VAL A 41 -7.84 28.78 -33.41
C VAL A 41 -8.02 29.65 -34.64
N SER A 42 -9.18 30.27 -34.77
CA SER A 42 -9.50 31.22 -35.84
C SER A 42 -9.92 32.56 -35.25
N MET A 43 -9.67 33.66 -35.97
CA MET A 43 -10.20 34.97 -35.60
C MET A 43 -11.60 35.16 -36.18
N ASP A 44 -12.55 35.54 -35.34
CA ASP A 44 -13.92 35.83 -35.79
C ASP A 44 -13.92 37.03 -36.74
N GLY A 45 -14.66 36.92 -37.84
CA GLY A 45 -14.73 37.94 -38.89
C GLY A 45 -13.54 38.04 -39.85
N GLU A 46 -12.45 37.29 -39.64
CA GLU A 46 -11.24 37.35 -40.48
C GLU A 46 -11.03 36.05 -41.28
N ILE A 47 -11.14 36.14 -42.61
CA ILE A 47 -10.98 34.99 -43.51
C ILE A 47 -9.51 34.63 -43.65
N GLY A 48 -9.17 33.37 -43.42
CA GLY A 48 -7.83 32.82 -43.65
C GLY A 48 -6.85 33.01 -42.49
N ILE A 49 -7.30 33.58 -41.37
CA ILE A 49 -6.50 33.66 -40.14
C ILE A 49 -6.94 32.53 -39.20
N GLU A 50 -6.41 31.34 -39.47
CA GLU A 50 -6.53 30.17 -38.61
C GLU A 50 -5.16 29.54 -38.33
N ASN A 51 -5.03 28.93 -37.16
CA ASN A 51 -3.90 28.09 -36.81
C ASN A 51 -4.39 26.79 -36.17
N VAL A 52 -3.87 25.67 -36.67
CA VAL A 52 -4.26 24.34 -36.24
C VAL A 52 -3.05 23.64 -35.64
N THR A 53 -3.20 23.15 -34.42
CA THR A 53 -2.24 22.23 -33.81
C THR A 53 -2.90 20.89 -33.53
N THR A 54 -2.09 19.84 -33.48
CA THR A 54 -2.55 18.48 -33.25
C THR A 54 -1.59 17.73 -32.35
N ILE A 55 -2.13 17.00 -31.37
CA ILE A 55 -1.36 16.10 -30.52
C ILE A 55 -1.99 14.71 -30.54
N MET A 56 -1.15 13.69 -30.43
CA MET A 56 -1.57 12.30 -30.30
C MET A 56 -1.41 11.87 -28.85
N VAL A 57 -2.46 11.33 -28.26
CA VAL A 57 -2.46 10.83 -26.88
C VAL A 57 -2.92 9.39 -26.88
N ARG A 58 -2.10 8.50 -26.31
CA ARG A 58 -2.47 7.11 -26.10
C ARG A 58 -3.00 6.93 -24.68
N ILE A 59 -4.25 6.50 -24.57
CA ILE A 59 -4.86 6.11 -23.30
C ILE A 59 -4.56 4.62 -23.11
N VAL A 60 -3.84 4.30 -22.03
CA VAL A 60 -3.47 2.94 -21.62
C VAL A 60 -4.13 2.61 -20.29
N LYS A 61 -4.18 1.32 -19.94
CA LYS A 61 -4.67 0.90 -18.63
C LYS A 61 -3.77 1.45 -17.52
N SER A 62 -4.40 1.97 -16.47
CA SER A 62 -3.73 2.37 -15.24
C SER A 62 -3.31 1.14 -14.45
N ASP A 63 -2.21 1.25 -13.70
CA ASP A 63 -1.82 0.22 -12.74
C ASP A 63 -2.93 -0.01 -11.70
N LEU A 64 -3.09 -1.26 -11.27
CA LEU A 64 -4.02 -1.59 -10.20
C LEU A 64 -3.51 -0.99 -8.88
N VAL A 65 -4.45 -0.52 -8.06
CA VAL A 65 -4.17 -0.14 -6.69
C VAL A 65 -4.57 -1.32 -5.82
N ALA A 66 -3.60 -1.91 -5.12
CA ALA A 66 -3.87 -2.98 -4.16
C ALA A 66 -3.33 -2.61 -2.78
N LYS A 67 -4.04 -3.05 -1.73
CA LYS A 67 -3.70 -2.74 -0.35
C LYS A 67 -4.15 -3.87 0.57
N ILE A 68 -3.31 -4.23 1.53
CA ILE A 68 -3.68 -5.09 2.66
C ILE A 68 -4.07 -4.19 3.85
N ALA A 69 -5.23 -4.45 4.44
CA ALA A 69 -5.74 -3.72 5.60
C ALA A 69 -4.75 -3.82 6.78
N GLY A 70 -4.59 -2.72 7.52
CA GLY A 70 -3.62 -2.62 8.62
C GLY A 70 -2.22 -2.13 8.24
N GLY A 71 -1.88 -2.06 6.93
CA GLY A 71 -0.62 -1.50 6.44
C GLY A 71 0.45 -2.57 6.14
N SER A 72 1.71 -2.14 6.06
CA SER A 72 2.85 -3.01 5.75
C SER A 72 3.27 -3.94 6.89
N PHE A 73 3.00 -3.55 8.15
CA PHE A 73 3.30 -4.38 9.33
C PHE A 73 2.17 -4.28 10.32
N VAL A 74 1.81 -5.40 10.95
CA VAL A 74 0.86 -5.45 12.06
C VAL A 74 1.34 -6.39 13.16
N ARG A 75 0.88 -6.15 14.38
CA ARG A 75 1.03 -7.09 15.49
C ARG A 75 -0.32 -7.72 15.84
N ARG A 76 -0.32 -9.04 16.05
CA ARG A 76 -1.51 -9.84 16.35
C ARG A 76 -1.25 -10.83 17.48
N LYS A 77 -2.32 -11.21 18.17
CA LYS A 77 -2.30 -12.22 19.22
C LYS A 77 -2.06 -13.60 18.60
N TRP A 78 -1.21 -14.41 19.25
CA TRP A 78 -1.06 -15.83 18.95
C TRP A 78 -2.22 -16.66 19.52
N GLY A 79 -2.57 -17.74 18.85
CA GLY A 79 -3.57 -18.70 19.33
C GLY A 79 -5.02 -18.32 19.02
N ILE A 80 -5.23 -17.48 18.00
CA ILE A 80 -6.55 -17.06 17.53
C ILE A 80 -6.63 -17.06 16.00
N ASN A 81 -7.85 -17.05 15.48
CA ASN A 81 -8.10 -16.74 14.07
C ASN A 81 -7.96 -15.23 13.84
N ILE A 82 -7.15 -14.87 12.84
CA ILE A 82 -7.02 -13.49 12.35
C ILE A 82 -7.58 -13.40 10.93
N THR A 83 -8.14 -12.25 10.59
CA THR A 83 -8.60 -11.94 9.24
C THR A 83 -7.61 -11.00 8.57
N ILE A 84 -7.20 -11.32 7.35
CA ILE A 84 -6.40 -10.43 6.50
C ILE A 84 -7.25 -10.06 5.28
N ASP A 85 -7.47 -8.76 5.11
CA ASP A 85 -8.28 -8.20 4.03
C ASP A 85 -7.37 -7.52 3.00
N ALA A 86 -7.41 -8.00 1.77
CA ALA A 86 -6.73 -7.45 0.62
C ALA A 86 -7.70 -6.94 -0.47
N ILE A 87 -9.02 -6.94 -0.24
CA ILE A 87 -10.02 -6.56 -1.25
C ILE A 87 -10.58 -5.16 -1.03
N ASP A 88 -10.79 -4.76 0.22
CA ASP A 88 -11.49 -3.50 0.53
C ASP A 88 -10.73 -2.29 -0.05
N GLY A 89 -9.42 -2.24 0.21
CA GLY A 89 -8.52 -1.21 -0.30
C GLY A 89 -8.02 -1.41 -1.74
N THR A 90 -8.43 -2.50 -2.41
CA THR A 90 -7.96 -2.84 -3.77
C THR A 90 -8.97 -2.41 -4.82
N TYR A 91 -8.52 -1.70 -5.85
CA TYR A 91 -9.40 -1.21 -6.92
C TYR A 91 -8.68 -0.93 -8.24
N ASP A 92 -9.49 -0.81 -9.28
CA ASP A 92 -9.08 -0.45 -10.62
C ASP A 92 -9.39 1.05 -10.85
N PRO A 93 -8.38 1.93 -10.98
CA PRO A 93 -8.60 3.36 -11.20
C PRO A 93 -9.49 3.67 -12.40
N ASP A 94 -9.47 2.80 -13.42
CA ASP A 94 -10.17 2.99 -14.68
C ASP A 94 -11.64 2.57 -14.62
N VAL A 95 -12.09 1.94 -13.53
CA VAL A 95 -13.49 1.54 -13.30
C VAL A 95 -14.04 2.24 -12.06
N GLY A 96 -13.35 2.11 -10.92
CA GLY A 96 -13.72 2.72 -9.65
C GLY A 96 -13.54 1.79 -8.45
N GLU A 97 -13.60 2.37 -7.25
CA GLU A 97 -13.32 1.67 -5.99
C GLU A 97 -14.37 0.64 -5.59
N SER A 98 -15.62 0.86 -5.98
CA SER A 98 -16.75 -0.01 -5.64
C SER A 98 -16.83 -1.28 -6.49
N ASP A 99 -16.21 -1.29 -7.66
CA ASP A 99 -16.24 -2.45 -8.55
C ASP A 99 -15.09 -3.39 -8.21
N LYS A 100 -15.43 -4.52 -7.60
CA LYS A 100 -14.50 -5.59 -7.22
C LYS A 100 -14.56 -6.80 -8.19
N SER A 101 -15.22 -6.66 -9.34
CA SER A 101 -15.36 -7.76 -10.30
C SER A 101 -14.02 -8.12 -10.95
N ASN A 102 -13.86 -9.41 -11.25
CA ASN A 102 -12.73 -9.99 -11.99
C ASN A 102 -11.34 -9.79 -11.37
N PHE A 103 -11.27 -9.36 -10.11
CA PHE A 103 -10.04 -9.48 -9.34
C PHE A 103 -9.82 -10.92 -8.93
N THR A 104 -8.59 -11.40 -9.06
CA THR A 104 -8.15 -12.66 -8.46
C THR A 104 -7.02 -12.39 -7.49
N PHE A 105 -6.97 -13.21 -6.44
CA PHE A 105 -6.00 -13.09 -5.37
C PHE A 105 -5.25 -14.40 -5.27
N ARG A 106 -3.93 -14.32 -5.14
CA ARG A 106 -3.08 -15.45 -4.79
C ARG A 106 -2.25 -15.06 -3.59
N TRP A 107 -2.34 -15.87 -2.55
CA TRP A 107 -1.63 -15.61 -1.30
C TRP A 107 -0.37 -16.43 -1.26
N PHE A 108 0.68 -15.81 -0.76
CA PHE A 108 1.97 -16.41 -0.53
C PHE A 108 2.41 -16.05 0.87
N CYS A 109 3.26 -16.87 1.45
CA CYS A 109 3.75 -16.60 2.78
C CYS A 109 5.20 -17.08 2.96
N ARG A 110 5.91 -16.44 3.87
CA ARG A 110 7.18 -16.94 4.43
C ARG A 110 7.36 -16.48 5.87
N ARG A 111 8.30 -17.08 6.59
CA ARG A 111 8.87 -16.48 7.81
C ARG A 111 9.94 -15.46 7.44
N LEU A 112 10.17 -14.46 8.30
CA LEU A 112 11.22 -13.45 8.01
C LEU A 112 12.64 -14.03 7.96
N CYS A 113 12.89 -15.18 8.61
CA CYS A 113 14.16 -15.89 8.53
C CYS A 113 14.34 -16.70 7.22
N GLU A 114 13.35 -16.70 6.33
CA GLU A 114 13.39 -17.37 5.03
C GLU A 114 13.52 -16.37 3.89
N THR A 115 14.13 -16.77 2.79
CA THR A 115 14.03 -16.01 1.52
C THR A 115 12.70 -16.33 0.84
N TRP A 116 12.23 -15.45 -0.04
CA TRP A 116 11.17 -15.84 -0.98
C TRP A 116 11.75 -16.82 -2.01
N PRO A 117 10.96 -17.79 -2.51
CA PRO A 117 11.28 -18.43 -3.78
C PRO A 117 11.37 -17.37 -4.88
N GLU A 118 12.24 -17.57 -5.85
CA GLU A 118 12.29 -16.72 -7.03
C GLU A 118 11.21 -17.19 -8.01
N TYR A 119 10.32 -16.29 -8.41
CA TYR A 119 9.24 -16.58 -9.35
C TYR A 119 9.52 -15.89 -10.69
N ASN A 120 8.89 -16.39 -11.76
CA ASN A 120 8.76 -15.64 -13.00
C ASN A 120 7.81 -14.43 -12.82
N ASP A 121 7.78 -13.55 -13.82
CA ASP A 121 7.07 -12.25 -13.73
C ASP A 121 5.58 -12.36 -13.43
N ASN A 122 4.93 -13.49 -13.72
CA ASN A 122 3.50 -13.71 -13.47
C ASN A 122 3.23 -14.65 -12.28
N PHE A 123 4.25 -15.02 -11.50
CA PHE A 123 4.13 -15.94 -10.36
C PHE A 123 3.48 -17.28 -10.73
N SER A 124 3.71 -17.80 -11.93
CA SER A 124 3.17 -19.11 -12.35
C SER A 124 4.17 -20.26 -12.18
N MET A 125 5.44 -19.94 -11.97
CA MET A 125 6.52 -20.93 -11.86
C MET A 125 7.61 -20.44 -10.92
N ILE A 126 8.12 -21.37 -10.10
CA ILE A 126 9.31 -21.18 -9.28
C ILE A 126 10.56 -21.37 -10.17
N LEU A 127 11.40 -20.35 -10.23
CA LEU A 127 12.69 -20.35 -10.91
C LEU A 127 13.82 -20.83 -9.98
N ALA A 128 13.75 -20.49 -8.69
CA ALA A 128 14.67 -20.97 -7.67
C ALA A 128 13.93 -21.16 -6.33
N PRO A 129 14.28 -22.21 -5.56
CA PRO A 129 13.63 -22.49 -4.28
C PRO A 129 13.98 -21.42 -3.23
N PHE A 130 13.19 -21.36 -2.15
CA PHE A 130 13.55 -20.57 -0.99
C PHE A 130 14.73 -21.18 -0.23
N THR A 131 15.32 -20.39 0.66
CA THR A 131 16.31 -20.82 1.65
C THR A 131 15.81 -20.45 3.04
N SER A 132 16.14 -21.25 4.05
CA SER A 132 15.74 -21.02 5.44
C SER A 132 16.97 -20.88 6.32
N ASN A 133 17.05 -19.78 7.07
CA ASN A 133 18.02 -19.58 8.14
C ASN A 133 17.35 -19.66 9.52
N CYS A 134 16.13 -20.20 9.58
CA CYS A 134 15.39 -20.33 10.82
C CYS A 134 16.05 -21.39 11.72
N THR A 135 16.15 -21.10 13.01
CA THR A 135 16.77 -22.00 14.00
C THR A 135 15.74 -22.81 14.79
N TYR A 136 14.53 -22.98 14.25
CA TYR A 136 13.51 -23.85 14.85
C TYR A 136 13.99 -25.30 14.86
N ASP A 137 13.29 -26.16 15.62
CA ASP A 137 13.76 -27.50 15.93
C ASP A 137 13.92 -28.39 14.69
N THR A 138 15.07 -28.29 14.03
CA THR A 138 15.48 -29.12 12.91
C THR A 138 15.87 -30.53 13.35
N LEU A 139 15.84 -30.86 14.67
CA LEU A 139 16.44 -32.09 15.19
C LEU A 139 15.76 -33.38 14.71
N ASN A 140 14.63 -33.30 13.99
CA ASN A 140 13.99 -34.48 13.40
C ASN A 140 13.45 -34.27 11.97
N GLY A 141 13.84 -33.18 11.27
CA GLY A 141 13.25 -32.86 9.96
C GLY A 141 11.75 -32.54 10.02
N ALA A 142 11.28 -32.00 11.15
CA ALA A 142 9.87 -31.69 11.42
C ALA A 142 9.48 -30.24 11.07
N ASP A 143 10.40 -29.47 10.49
CA ASP A 143 10.18 -28.09 10.02
C ASP A 143 10.89 -27.92 8.68
N GLU A 144 10.17 -28.13 7.58
CA GLU A 144 10.66 -28.00 6.22
C GLU A 144 10.61 -26.55 5.72
N GLY A 145 9.93 -25.63 6.41
CA GLY A 145 9.73 -24.27 5.90
C GLY A 145 8.32 -23.69 6.03
N GLY A 146 8.18 -22.40 5.73
CA GLY A 146 6.90 -21.74 5.52
C GLY A 146 6.22 -21.24 6.80
N CYS A 147 4.95 -20.88 6.71
CA CYS A 147 4.26 -20.14 7.79
C CYS A 147 3.34 -20.99 8.65
N PHE A 148 3.03 -22.22 8.20
CA PHE A 148 2.08 -23.10 8.87
C PHE A 148 2.79 -24.38 9.32
N LYS A 149 2.46 -24.80 10.54
CA LYS A 149 3.07 -25.95 11.24
C LYS A 149 2.46 -27.31 10.88
N TYR A 150 1.46 -27.39 9.98
CA TYR A 150 0.74 -28.66 9.83
C TYR A 150 -0.05 -28.82 8.51
N ASP A 151 0.57 -29.48 7.53
CA ASP A 151 -0.07 -30.35 6.53
C ASP A 151 0.93 -31.12 5.62
N GLY A 152 2.25 -30.91 5.77
CA GLY A 152 3.26 -31.54 4.92
C GLY A 152 3.53 -30.79 3.61
N VAL A 153 3.05 -29.55 3.47
CA VAL A 153 3.54 -28.58 2.47
C VAL A 153 4.19 -27.42 3.21
N GLU A 154 5.32 -27.71 3.82
CA GLU A 154 6.11 -26.78 4.63
C GLU A 154 7.09 -26.02 3.73
N SER A 155 6.57 -25.11 2.91
CA SER A 155 7.44 -24.26 2.07
C SER A 155 6.99 -22.82 2.08
N ALA A 156 7.97 -21.92 2.15
CA ALA A 156 7.74 -20.53 1.79
C ALA A 156 7.25 -20.51 0.33
N GLY A 157 6.11 -19.87 0.07
CA GLY A 157 5.52 -19.92 -1.25
C GLY A 157 4.01 -19.75 -1.25
N GLU A 158 3.39 -20.28 -2.30
CA GLU A 158 1.97 -20.10 -2.58
C GLU A 158 1.10 -20.92 -1.64
N LEU A 159 0.02 -20.30 -1.17
CA LEU A 159 -1.00 -20.91 -0.33
C LEU A 159 -2.20 -21.33 -1.17
N ASN A 160 -2.95 -22.32 -0.68
CA ASN A 160 -4.25 -22.67 -1.24
C ASN A 160 -5.36 -21.69 -0.79
N ALA A 161 -5.14 -20.41 -1.05
CA ALA A 161 -6.03 -19.30 -0.69
C ALA A 161 -6.20 -18.38 -1.91
N THR A 162 -7.46 -18.10 -2.26
CA THR A 162 -7.81 -17.49 -3.55
C THR A 162 -8.75 -16.28 -3.43
N THR A 163 -9.24 -16.01 -2.22
CA THR A 163 -10.19 -14.93 -1.98
C THR A 163 -9.44 -13.67 -1.55
N GLY A 164 -10.10 -12.52 -1.66
CA GLY A 164 -9.51 -11.26 -1.20
C GLY A 164 -9.55 -11.05 0.32
N VAL A 165 -10.20 -11.93 1.07
CA VAL A 165 -10.29 -11.88 2.53
C VAL A 165 -10.08 -13.27 3.08
N GLU A 166 -8.94 -13.51 3.72
CA GLU A 166 -8.57 -14.82 4.22
C GLU A 166 -8.53 -14.85 5.75
N ILE A 167 -8.86 -16.02 6.31
CA ILE A 167 -8.82 -16.27 7.76
C ILE A 167 -7.70 -17.26 8.04
N PHE A 168 -6.75 -16.86 8.88
CA PHE A 168 -5.63 -17.70 9.27
C PHE A 168 -5.69 -18.00 10.76
N ASP A 169 -5.53 -19.27 11.12
CA ASP A 169 -5.38 -19.70 12.50
C ASP A 169 -3.90 -19.56 12.91
N THR A 170 -3.63 -18.59 13.79
CA THR A 170 -2.26 -18.30 14.26
C THR A 170 -1.70 -19.37 15.20
N THR A 171 -2.51 -20.31 15.70
CA THR A 171 -1.97 -21.48 16.43
C THR A 171 -1.00 -22.30 15.57
N ASN A 172 -1.22 -22.28 14.26
CA ASN A 172 -0.38 -22.95 13.28
C ASN A 172 0.91 -22.18 12.96
N TRP A 173 1.14 -21.01 13.56
CA TRP A 173 2.37 -20.24 13.37
C TRP A 173 3.32 -20.43 14.54
N TYR A 174 4.60 -20.12 14.34
CA TYR A 174 5.55 -20.02 15.44
C TYR A 174 5.19 -18.84 16.34
N GLU A 175 5.13 -19.11 17.65
CA GLU A 175 4.87 -18.05 18.63
C GLU A 175 6.05 -17.08 18.66
N LEU A 176 5.77 -15.80 18.91
CA LEU A 176 6.78 -14.73 18.97
C LEU A 176 7.55 -14.51 17.66
N ASP A 177 7.04 -15.04 16.54
CA ASP A 177 7.65 -14.92 15.21
C ASP A 177 6.94 -13.89 14.33
N VAL A 178 7.56 -13.58 13.19
CA VAL A 178 7.02 -12.69 12.17
C VAL A 178 6.87 -13.45 10.86
N VAL A 179 5.62 -13.52 10.40
CA VAL A 179 5.25 -14.07 9.09
C VAL A 179 5.05 -12.93 8.12
N GLU A 180 5.64 -13.00 6.93
CA GLU A 180 5.36 -12.08 5.83
C GLU A 180 4.38 -12.74 4.86
N MET A 181 3.21 -12.12 4.70
CA MET A 181 2.22 -12.46 3.69
C MET A 181 2.48 -11.61 2.44
N MET A 182 2.48 -12.25 1.28
CA MET A 182 2.48 -11.57 -0.01
C MET A 182 1.18 -11.91 -0.74
N VAL A 183 0.55 -10.90 -1.33
CA VAL A 183 -0.67 -11.06 -2.12
C VAL A 183 -0.41 -10.57 -3.53
N VAL A 184 -0.60 -11.46 -4.49
CA VAL A 184 -0.57 -11.14 -5.91
C VAL A 184 -2.01 -10.95 -6.36
N VAL A 185 -2.36 -9.72 -6.70
CA VAL A 185 -3.66 -9.35 -7.24
C VAL A 185 -3.55 -9.25 -8.74
N THR A 186 -4.44 -9.90 -9.48
CA THR A 186 -4.52 -9.71 -10.94
C THR A 186 -5.92 -9.31 -11.38
N LYS A 187 -5.96 -8.52 -12.45
CA LYS A 187 -7.18 -8.19 -13.18
C LYS A 187 -6.78 -8.03 -14.64
N ASP A 188 -7.47 -8.74 -15.53
CA ASP A 188 -7.14 -8.74 -16.96
C ASP A 188 -5.67 -9.12 -17.21
N ASP A 189 -4.84 -8.26 -17.81
CA ASP A 189 -3.39 -8.47 -18.01
C ASP A 189 -2.51 -7.73 -16.99
N ARG A 190 -3.13 -7.04 -16.03
CA ARG A 190 -2.45 -6.25 -15.00
C ARG A 190 -2.31 -7.06 -13.72
N MET A 191 -1.22 -6.79 -13.02
CA MET A 191 -0.90 -7.41 -11.74
C MET A 191 -0.37 -6.37 -10.77
N GLN A 192 -0.64 -6.58 -9.48
CA GLN A 192 -0.05 -5.80 -8.40
C GLN A 192 0.31 -6.71 -7.23
N VAL A 193 1.44 -6.44 -6.58
CA VAL A 193 1.98 -7.28 -5.50
C VAL A 193 2.08 -6.50 -4.20
N MET A 194 1.38 -6.95 -3.16
CA MET A 194 1.45 -6.35 -1.83
C MET A 194 2.07 -7.30 -0.81
N ARG A 195 2.69 -6.72 0.22
CA ARG A 195 3.29 -7.46 1.33
C ARG A 195 2.86 -6.88 2.67
N GLN A 196 2.60 -7.76 3.62
CA GLN A 196 2.34 -7.41 5.01
C GLN A 196 3.09 -8.37 5.93
N ALA A 197 3.91 -7.84 6.82
CA ALA A 197 4.51 -8.62 7.89
C ALA A 197 3.62 -8.60 9.15
N ILE A 198 3.50 -9.75 9.78
CA ILE A 198 2.57 -10.00 10.88
C ILE A 198 3.39 -10.60 12.01
N ASN A 199 3.66 -9.78 13.02
CA ASN A 199 4.28 -10.24 14.25
C ASN A 199 3.21 -10.85 15.15
N VAL A 200 3.34 -12.14 15.41
CA VAL A 200 2.44 -12.87 16.27
C VAL A 200 3.05 -12.99 17.66
N THR A 201 2.34 -12.48 18.66
CA THR A 201 2.86 -12.34 20.02
C THR A 201 1.97 -13.00 21.06
N LEU A 202 2.58 -13.33 22.20
CA LEU A 202 1.84 -13.60 23.43
C LEU A 202 1.15 -12.31 23.93
N GLY A 203 0.05 -12.48 24.65
CA GLY A 203 -0.76 -11.37 25.17
C GLY A 203 -1.97 -11.05 24.30
N ASP A 204 -2.48 -9.82 24.42
CA ASP A 204 -3.63 -9.32 23.66
C ASP A 204 -3.34 -7.88 23.20
N PRO A 205 -2.45 -7.71 22.22
CA PRO A 205 -2.00 -6.40 21.79
C PRO A 205 -3.16 -5.65 21.09
N PRO A 206 -3.30 -4.33 21.29
CA PRO A 206 -4.29 -3.58 20.54
C PRO A 206 -4.05 -3.65 19.03
N GLU A 207 -5.12 -3.86 18.27
CA GLU A 207 -5.07 -3.86 16.81
C GLU A 207 -5.03 -2.41 16.30
N ILE A 208 -3.89 -2.01 15.75
CA ILE A 208 -3.66 -0.70 15.16
C ILE A 208 -3.96 -0.77 13.66
N GLU A 209 -4.71 0.21 13.17
CA GLU A 209 -4.88 0.51 11.76
C GLU A 209 -4.24 1.86 11.44
N LEU A 210 -3.43 1.90 10.39
CA LEU A 210 -2.83 3.12 9.87
C LEU A 210 -3.43 3.50 8.52
N SER A 211 -3.78 4.78 8.37
CA SER A 211 -4.28 5.34 7.12
C SER A 211 -3.59 6.66 6.80
N CYS A 212 -3.18 6.82 5.55
CA CYS A 212 -2.65 8.09 5.09
C CYS A 212 -3.80 9.07 4.81
N VAL A 213 -3.59 10.34 5.19
CA VAL A 213 -4.56 11.43 5.01
C VAL A 213 -4.09 12.50 4.03
N SER A 214 -2.79 12.81 4.02
CA SER A 214 -2.23 13.78 3.09
C SER A 214 -0.97 13.25 2.43
N ASN A 215 -0.80 13.57 1.14
CA ASN A 215 0.37 13.19 0.35
C ASN A 215 0.55 11.64 0.20
N CYS A 216 -0.57 10.93 0.05
CA CYS A 216 -0.71 9.47 0.06
C CYS A 216 -0.47 8.76 -1.27
N LYS A 217 0.17 9.46 -2.22
CA LYS A 217 0.52 8.86 -3.50
C LYS A 217 1.70 7.90 -3.28
N ALA A 218 1.90 6.97 -4.21
CA ALA A 218 3.06 6.06 -4.19
C ALA A 218 4.42 6.79 -4.11
N LYS A 219 4.46 8.07 -4.54
CA LYS A 219 5.59 8.98 -4.32
C LYS A 219 5.11 10.19 -3.53
N VAL A 220 5.78 10.47 -2.42
CA VAL A 220 5.52 11.68 -1.62
C VAL A 220 6.09 12.90 -2.32
N ASN A 221 5.33 14.00 -2.33
CA ASN A 221 5.82 15.30 -2.77
C ASN A 221 6.43 16.04 -1.56
N PRO A 222 7.73 16.38 -1.56
CA PRO A 222 8.40 17.01 -0.41
C PRO A 222 7.93 18.45 -0.12
N LEU A 223 7.17 19.06 -1.05
CA LEU A 223 6.59 20.40 -0.90
C LEU A 223 5.23 20.40 -0.19
N TYR A 224 4.68 19.22 0.11
CA TYR A 224 3.40 19.09 0.81
C TYR A 224 3.55 18.30 2.10
N PRO A 225 2.85 18.68 3.19
CA PRO A 225 2.87 17.92 4.42
C PRO A 225 2.36 16.49 4.25
N PHE A 226 2.93 15.57 5.04
CA PHE A 226 2.55 14.16 5.05
C PHE A 226 1.90 13.81 6.39
N THR A 227 0.71 13.21 6.35
CA THR A 227 -0.07 12.90 7.55
C THR A 227 -0.52 11.45 7.53
N VAL A 228 -0.24 10.73 8.61
CA VAL A 228 -0.74 9.36 8.84
C VAL A 228 -1.53 9.36 10.13
N LYS A 229 -2.73 8.80 10.07
CA LYS A 229 -3.59 8.61 11.23
C LYS A 229 -3.50 7.21 11.76
N SER A 230 -3.65 7.09 13.07
CA SER A 230 -3.74 5.80 13.76
C SER A 230 -5.11 5.64 14.41
N LYS A 231 -5.68 4.44 14.26
CA LYS A 231 -6.94 4.04 14.89
C LYS A 231 -6.76 2.70 15.60
N ILE A 232 -7.29 2.58 16.80
CA ILE A 232 -7.42 1.29 17.48
C ILE A 232 -8.79 0.70 17.13
N LEU A 233 -8.83 -0.46 16.47
CA LEU A 233 -10.08 -1.02 15.94
C LEU A 233 -11.08 -1.43 17.02
N LYS A 234 -10.59 -1.87 18.19
CA LYS A 234 -11.40 -2.33 19.34
C LYS A 234 -11.01 -1.61 20.63
N ALA A 235 -10.97 -0.27 20.59
CA ALA A 235 -10.45 0.54 21.70
C ALA A 235 -11.22 0.37 23.02
N GLY A 236 -12.55 0.18 22.95
CA GLY A 236 -13.42 0.19 24.12
C GLY A 236 -13.37 1.53 24.86
N LEU A 237 -13.39 1.50 26.19
CA LEU A 237 -13.21 2.69 27.05
C LEU A 237 -11.76 2.89 27.51
N ALA A 238 -10.82 2.09 27.00
CA ALA A 238 -9.42 2.17 27.43
C ALA A 238 -8.73 3.41 26.83
N GLN A 239 -7.87 4.03 27.63
CA GLN A 239 -6.94 5.05 27.15
C GLN A 239 -5.67 4.39 26.61
N TYR A 240 -5.13 4.97 25.53
CA TYR A 240 -3.95 4.45 24.86
C TYR A 240 -2.85 5.50 24.83
N SER A 241 -1.62 5.02 24.99
CA SER A 241 -0.41 5.78 24.74
C SER A 241 0.19 5.39 23.40
N TYR A 242 0.75 6.36 22.68
CA TYR A 242 1.33 6.16 21.34
C TYR A 242 2.81 6.57 21.29
N ILE A 243 3.56 5.93 20.40
CA ILE A 243 4.90 6.38 19.98
C ILE A 243 5.09 6.10 18.50
N TRP A 244 5.71 7.05 17.81
CA TRP A 244 5.99 6.99 16.39
C TRP A 244 7.49 6.86 16.13
N ASP A 245 7.84 6.00 15.18
CA ASP A 245 9.18 5.84 14.64
C ASP A 245 9.11 5.91 13.10
N ILE A 246 10.12 6.48 12.45
CA ILE A 246 10.22 6.51 10.99
C ILE A 246 11.39 5.64 10.57
N VAL A 247 11.23 4.78 9.56
CA VAL A 247 12.35 4.03 8.96
C VAL A 247 12.56 4.49 7.52
N LYS A 248 13.82 4.73 7.16
CA LYS A 248 14.24 5.03 5.79
C LYS A 248 14.99 3.83 5.23
N ALA A 249 14.40 3.11 4.28
CA ALA A 249 15.00 1.94 3.66
C ALA A 249 15.26 2.17 2.16
N SER A 250 16.41 1.71 1.67
CA SER A 250 16.69 1.70 0.24
C SER A 250 15.80 0.67 -0.47
N PRO A 251 15.49 0.86 -1.78
CA PRO A 251 14.76 -0.13 -2.55
C PRO A 251 15.40 -1.52 -2.44
N GLY A 252 14.58 -2.55 -2.19
CA GLY A 252 15.03 -3.94 -2.07
C GLY A 252 15.54 -4.35 -0.69
N VAL A 253 15.75 -3.40 0.24
CA VAL A 253 16.12 -3.70 1.63
C VAL A 253 14.85 -4.00 2.43
N ASP A 254 14.89 -5.07 3.22
CA ASP A 254 13.82 -5.39 4.17
C ASP A 254 13.74 -4.30 5.25
N PRO A 255 12.64 -3.51 5.31
CA PRO A 255 12.51 -2.43 6.27
C PRO A 255 12.56 -2.92 7.72
N TYR A 256 12.20 -4.17 8.02
CA TYR A 256 12.21 -4.71 9.39
C TYR A 256 13.60 -4.89 9.96
N THR A 257 14.60 -4.99 9.09
CA THR A 257 16.02 -5.12 9.48
C THR A 257 16.71 -3.76 9.66
N VAL A 258 16.08 -2.68 9.20
CA VAL A 258 16.64 -1.32 9.22
C VAL A 258 16.31 -0.62 10.55
N PRO A 259 17.29 0.00 11.22
CA PRO A 259 17.05 0.75 12.44
C PRO A 259 16.18 1.99 12.20
N PRO A 260 15.42 2.45 13.21
CA PRO A 260 14.69 3.71 13.13
C PRO A 260 15.59 4.91 12.79
N TRP A 261 15.06 5.83 11.98
CA TRP A 261 15.66 7.12 11.71
C TRP A 261 15.76 7.93 13.01
N ASP A 262 16.95 8.50 13.26
CA ASP A 262 17.25 9.31 14.43
C ASP A 262 16.12 10.31 14.77
N PRO A 263 15.43 10.12 15.91
CA PRO A 263 14.35 10.98 16.37
C PRO A 263 14.73 12.46 16.44
N ASN A 264 15.97 12.78 16.79
CA ASN A 264 16.43 14.17 16.92
C ASN A 264 16.39 14.92 15.59
N VAL A 265 16.43 14.20 14.46
CA VAL A 265 16.42 14.79 13.12
C VAL A 265 15.00 15.06 12.63
N TRP A 266 14.08 14.10 12.78
CA TRP A 266 12.74 14.19 12.19
C TRP A 266 11.70 14.80 13.12
N GLN A 267 11.85 14.68 14.45
CA GLN A 267 10.84 15.17 15.40
C GLN A 267 10.69 16.70 15.37
N ARG A 268 11.72 17.45 14.98
CA ARG A 268 11.62 18.91 14.80
C ARG A 268 10.70 19.33 13.65
N TYR A 269 10.41 18.41 12.72
CA TYR A 269 9.45 18.60 11.62
C TYR A 269 8.11 17.94 11.91
N ALA A 270 7.94 17.30 13.06
CA ALA A 270 6.77 16.50 13.37
C ALA A 270 5.86 17.20 14.38
N LYS A 271 4.54 17.06 14.18
CA LYS A 271 3.49 17.41 15.16
C LYS A 271 2.66 16.15 15.44
N GLY A 272 2.06 16.07 16.62
CA GLY A 272 1.32 14.86 17.04
C GLY A 272 2.21 13.70 17.48
N THR A 273 3.44 13.98 17.91
CA THR A 273 4.41 12.97 18.37
C THR A 273 4.32 12.66 19.88
N GLY A 274 3.23 13.07 20.54
CA GLY A 274 3.00 12.85 21.96
C GLY A 274 2.33 11.51 22.27
N ARG A 275 2.37 11.09 23.55
CA ARG A 275 1.71 9.85 23.99
C ARG A 275 0.19 9.90 23.88
N GLU A 276 -0.41 11.07 23.76
CA GLU A 276 -1.87 11.24 23.68
C GLU A 276 -2.38 11.47 22.24
N THR A 277 -1.45 11.62 21.28
CA THR A 277 -1.79 11.92 19.89
C THR A 277 -1.54 10.69 19.04
N ALA A 278 -2.62 10.08 18.54
CA ALA A 278 -2.57 8.89 17.72
C ALA A 278 -1.97 9.16 16.33
N ASP A 279 -2.10 10.39 15.82
CA ASP A 279 -1.75 10.75 14.45
C ASP A 279 -0.39 11.45 14.38
N ILE A 280 0.37 11.19 13.30
CA ILE A 280 1.61 11.89 13.01
C ILE A 280 1.42 12.83 11.81
N PHE A 281 1.87 14.07 11.98
CA PHE A 281 1.97 15.07 10.93
C PHE A 281 3.45 15.42 10.72
N LEU A 282 3.92 15.33 9.48
CA LEU A 282 5.26 15.73 9.07
C LEU A 282 5.17 16.96 8.18
N ASP A 283 5.81 18.04 8.60
CA ASP A 283 5.90 19.28 7.85
C ASP A 283 6.86 19.14 6.66
N THR A 284 6.80 20.12 5.77
CA THR A 284 7.68 20.23 4.61
C THR A 284 9.15 20.40 5.01
N GLY A 285 10.06 20.06 4.11
CA GLY A 285 11.51 20.21 4.34
C GLY A 285 12.16 19.10 5.17
N ILE A 286 11.40 18.12 5.65
CA ILE A 286 11.94 16.89 6.28
C ILE A 286 12.68 15.99 5.28
N PHE A 287 12.21 15.94 4.02
CA PHE A 287 12.80 15.13 2.95
C PHE A 287 13.67 16.00 2.05
N THR A 288 14.87 15.53 1.78
CA THR A 288 15.89 16.23 0.99
C THR A 288 16.15 15.51 -0.34
N ALA A 289 16.99 16.10 -1.20
CA ALA A 289 17.41 15.45 -2.44
C ALA A 289 18.12 14.10 -2.21
N ALA A 290 18.74 13.90 -1.04
CA ALA A 290 19.39 12.64 -0.68
C ALA A 290 18.39 11.51 -0.37
N ASP A 291 17.11 11.84 -0.12
CA ASP A 291 16.07 10.87 0.19
C ASP A 291 15.30 10.42 -1.07
N VAL A 292 15.67 10.92 -2.26
CA VAL A 292 15.05 10.53 -3.52
C VAL A 292 15.24 9.04 -3.77
N GLY A 293 14.14 8.32 -3.94
CA GLY A 293 14.13 6.87 -4.16
C GLY A 293 14.13 6.03 -2.88
N MET A 294 14.25 6.64 -1.70
CA MET A 294 14.10 5.94 -0.42
C MET A 294 12.63 5.61 -0.16
N ARG A 295 12.39 4.48 0.52
CA ARG A 295 11.09 4.09 1.05
C ARG A 295 10.99 4.51 2.51
N LEU A 296 9.85 5.08 2.88
CA LEU A 296 9.59 5.60 4.22
C LEU A 296 8.55 4.72 4.90
N PHE A 297 8.84 4.25 6.11
CA PHE A 297 7.89 3.45 6.86
C PHE A 297 7.57 4.16 8.17
N MET A 298 6.32 4.61 8.31
CA MET A 298 5.81 5.22 9.52
C MET A 298 5.30 4.14 10.45
N ARG A 299 6.02 3.90 11.55
CA ARG A 299 5.69 2.88 12.54
C ARG A 299 5.03 3.53 13.74
N CYS A 300 3.87 3.00 14.14
CA CYS A 300 3.17 3.40 15.35
C CYS A 300 3.09 2.22 16.30
N ARG A 301 3.57 2.41 17.53
CA ARG A 301 3.31 1.50 18.64
C ARG A 301 2.30 2.15 19.57
N ALA A 302 1.31 1.38 19.99
CA ALA A 302 0.29 1.84 20.91
C ALA A 302 0.05 0.80 22.02
N TRP A 303 -0.18 1.25 23.24
CA TRP A 303 -0.48 0.37 24.37
C TRP A 303 -1.49 1.01 25.29
N ARG A 304 -2.22 0.19 26.06
CA ARG A 304 -3.12 0.71 27.11
C ARG A 304 -2.27 1.45 28.14
N THR A 305 -2.70 2.64 28.57
CA THR A 305 -1.93 3.45 29.53
C THR A 305 -1.56 2.60 30.77
N GLY A 306 -0.26 2.52 31.06
CA GLY A 306 0.28 1.70 32.16
C GLY A 306 0.66 0.24 31.82
N ARG A 307 0.47 -0.24 30.57
CA ARG A 307 0.81 -1.61 30.13
C ARG A 307 1.69 -1.62 28.88
N ALA A 308 2.90 -1.07 28.97
CA ALA A 308 3.79 -0.90 27.82
C ALA A 308 4.36 -2.22 27.26
N ASP A 309 4.28 -3.30 28.02
CA ASP A 309 4.69 -4.66 27.65
C ASP A 309 3.75 -5.30 26.63
N ASN A 310 2.45 -4.99 26.68
CA ASN A 310 1.45 -5.46 25.72
C ASN A 310 1.02 -4.34 24.77
N TYR A 311 1.82 -4.14 23.72
CA TYR A 311 1.63 -3.08 22.73
C TYR A 311 1.26 -3.62 21.36
N GLY A 312 0.37 -2.90 20.67
CA GLY A 312 0.12 -3.03 19.25
C GLY A 312 1.21 -2.33 18.45
N ASN A 313 1.44 -2.79 17.24
CA ASN A 313 2.40 -2.17 16.33
C ASN A 313 1.81 -2.19 14.92
N GLY A 314 1.92 -1.07 14.22
CA GLY A 314 1.46 -0.88 12.85
C GLY A 314 2.50 -0.13 12.03
N SER A 315 2.63 -0.42 10.74
CA SER A 315 3.54 0.33 9.83
C SER A 315 2.85 0.71 8.52
N PHE A 316 2.96 1.97 8.12
CA PHE A 316 2.49 2.47 6.82
C PHE A 316 3.70 2.78 5.90
N PRO A 317 3.79 2.18 4.70
CA PRO A 317 4.88 2.38 3.75
C PRO A 317 4.73 3.65 2.89
#